data_AF-A0A1F6RXD9-F1
#
_entry.id   AF-A0A1F6RXD9-F1
#
_cell.length_a   1.000
_cell.length_b   1.000
_cell.length_c   1.000
_cell.angle_alpha   90.00
_cell.angle_beta   90.00
_cell.angle_gamma   90.00
#
_symmetry.space_group_name_H-M   'P 1'
#
loop_
_entity.id
_entity.type
_entity.pdbx_description
1 polymer ?
#
loop_
_entity_poly.entity_id
_entity_poly.type
_entity_poly.pdbx_seq_one_letter_code
_entity_poly.pdbx_strand_id
1 'polypeptide(L)'
;MKLAFKKIVQYYLKLLTKFVLWRHRPFIIAVAGSTNKTTTKDYVLKFLREKSPPHRRAGGEEVRGNPKSYNTEIGLPLAILYLDSGESSAAKWLKILIQAKIRALFGQKFPQKLVLELGVEEKGDMKYLLGMVQPRVAIITNIEGSYTYSNSSLEVIQGELKLLAEQIPANGYLLLNNDDERVKELGKMTQAKVITFGFSEGADARAQNLKTDAEGQSFDFIFDGKKESVKIKKYGRHFISAWMAAKVTKSVL
;
A
#
# COMPACT_ATOMS: atom_id res chain seq x y z
N MET A 1 -0.20 21.72 -14.90
CA MET A 1 1.10 21.47 -15.57
C MET A 1 0.83 21.14 -17.04
N LYS A 2 1.61 21.66 -18.00
CA LYS A 2 1.44 21.27 -19.42
C LYS A 2 1.65 19.76 -19.60
N LEU A 3 0.81 19.10 -20.40
CA LEU A 3 0.82 17.64 -20.57
C LEU A 3 2.18 17.07 -21.00
N ALA A 4 2.87 17.75 -21.93
CA ALA A 4 4.20 17.35 -22.39
C ALA A 4 5.24 17.37 -21.25
N PHE A 5 5.22 18.43 -20.42
CA PHE A 5 6.12 18.52 -19.26
C PHE A 5 5.79 17.45 -18.22
N LYS A 6 4.50 17.15 -18.00
CA LYS A 6 4.05 16.04 -17.12
C LYS A 6 4.66 14.71 -17.55
N LYS A 7 4.60 14.37 -18.84
CA LYS A 7 5.18 13.14 -19.39
C LYS A 7 6.70 13.05 -19.22
N ILE A 8 7.41 14.16 -19.42
CA ILE A 8 8.86 14.23 -19.21
C ILE A 8 9.20 13.97 -17.73
N VAL A 9 8.51 14.65 -16.82
CA VAL A 9 8.68 14.49 -15.37
C VAL A 9 8.38 13.05 -14.95
N GLN A 10 7.25 12.48 -15.40
CA GLN A 10 6.87 11.09 -15.15
C GLN A 10 7.96 10.11 -15.57
N TYR A 11 8.42 10.21 -16.83
CA TYR A 11 9.44 9.31 -17.37
C TYR A 11 10.76 9.44 -16.60
N TYR A 12 11.20 10.66 -16.33
CA TYR A 12 12.44 10.90 -15.61
C TYR A 12 12.40 10.37 -14.17
N LEU A 13 11.34 10.68 -13.42
CA LEU A 13 11.17 10.19 -12.06
C LEU A 13 11.03 8.67 -12.02
N LYS A 14 10.35 8.07 -13.01
CA LYS A 14 10.25 6.62 -13.18
C LYS A 14 11.63 5.97 -13.33
N LEU A 15 12.49 6.51 -14.20
CA LEU A 15 13.85 5.99 -14.39
C LEU A 15 14.66 6.04 -13.09
N LEU A 16 14.66 7.19 -12.40
CA LEU A 16 15.37 7.34 -11.14
C LEU A 16 14.82 6.43 -10.03
N THR A 17 13.51 6.29 -9.96
CA THR A 17 12.84 5.39 -9.00
C THR A 17 13.26 3.94 -9.23
N LYS A 18 13.24 3.49 -10.49
CA LYS A 18 13.70 2.14 -10.85
C LYS A 18 15.17 1.92 -10.46
N PHE A 19 16.03 2.91 -10.73
CA PHE A 19 17.44 2.83 -10.35
C PHE A 19 17.63 2.70 -8.83
N VAL A 20 16.93 3.51 -8.04
CA VAL A 20 16.98 3.46 -6.58
C VAL A 20 16.47 2.14 -6.03
N LEU A 21 15.34 1.64 -6.52
CA LEU A 21 14.79 0.36 -6.10
C LEU A 21 15.69 -0.81 -6.50
N TRP A 22 16.31 -0.77 -7.69
CA TRP A 22 17.29 -1.77 -8.13
C TRP A 22 18.55 -1.78 -7.24
N ARG A 23 19.04 -0.60 -6.85
CA ARG A 23 20.23 -0.43 -6.01
C ARG A 23 19.99 -0.87 -4.56
N HIS A 24 18.86 -0.50 -3.96
CA HIS A 24 18.60 -0.72 -2.54
C HIS A 24 17.76 -1.98 -2.25
N ARG A 25 17.04 -2.51 -3.24
CA ARG A 25 16.22 -3.73 -3.15
C ARG A 25 15.36 -3.82 -1.88
N PRO A 26 14.55 -2.79 -1.57
CA PRO A 26 13.68 -2.85 -0.39
C PRO A 26 12.64 -3.96 -0.53
N PHE A 27 12.18 -4.49 0.60
CA PHE A 27 10.98 -5.32 0.64
C PHE A 27 9.74 -4.43 0.47
N ILE A 28 8.91 -4.68 -0.54
CA ILE A 28 7.76 -3.84 -0.86
C ILE A 28 6.46 -4.54 -0.48
N ILE A 29 5.63 -3.85 0.28
CA ILE A 29 4.26 -4.20 0.65
C ILE A 29 3.33 -3.20 -0.04
N ALA A 30 2.42 -3.66 -0.89
CA ALA A 30 1.42 -2.81 -1.54
C ALA A 30 0.09 -2.81 -0.78
N VAL A 31 -0.59 -1.67 -0.76
CA VAL A 31 -1.96 -1.52 -0.27
C VAL A 31 -2.79 -0.87 -1.38
N ALA A 32 -3.85 -1.55 -1.83
CA ALA A 32 -4.71 -1.09 -2.92
C ALA A 32 -6.18 -1.39 -2.62
N GLY A 33 -7.08 -0.77 -3.38
CA GLY A 33 -8.54 -0.87 -3.22
C GLY A 33 -9.23 0.47 -3.43
N SER A 34 -10.56 0.49 -3.43
CA SER A 34 -11.32 1.73 -3.63
C SER A 34 -11.21 2.66 -2.41
N THR A 35 -11.42 2.15 -1.21
CA THR A 35 -11.36 2.89 0.06
C THR A 35 -10.48 2.18 1.10
N ASN A 36 -10.30 2.79 2.27
CA ASN A 36 -9.54 2.25 3.42
C ASN A 36 -8.03 1.96 3.20
N LYS A 37 -7.47 2.35 2.05
CA LYS A 37 -6.04 2.16 1.72
C LYS A 37 -5.11 2.85 2.72
N THR A 38 -5.28 4.14 2.92
CA THR A 38 -4.40 4.96 3.77
C THR A 38 -4.44 4.47 5.22
N THR A 39 -5.63 4.18 5.76
CA THR A 39 -5.80 3.64 7.10
C THR A 39 -5.11 2.27 7.26
N THR A 40 -5.23 1.41 6.26
CA THR A 40 -4.55 0.09 6.24
C THR A 40 -3.03 0.24 6.21
N LYS A 41 -2.50 1.09 5.32
CA LYS A 41 -1.08 1.44 5.26
C LYS A 41 -0.57 1.93 6.62
N ASP A 42 -1.31 2.83 7.27
CA ASP A 42 -0.89 3.40 8.56
C ASP A 42 -0.84 2.35 9.68
N TYR A 43 -1.79 1.42 9.73
CA TYR A 43 -1.72 0.29 10.65
C TYR A 43 -0.54 -0.64 10.32
N VAL A 44 -0.31 -0.98 9.05
CA VAL A 44 0.86 -1.79 8.65
C VAL A 44 2.16 -1.11 9.09
N LEU A 45 2.30 0.19 8.83
CA LEU A 45 3.46 0.97 9.28
C LEU A 45 3.63 0.92 10.79
N LYS A 46 2.55 1.12 11.55
CA LYS A 46 2.57 1.04 13.02
C LYS A 46 3.08 -0.33 13.49
N PHE A 47 2.47 -1.40 13.00
CA PHE A 47 2.78 -2.77 13.41
C PHE A 47 4.22 -3.20 13.06
N LEU A 48 4.72 -2.78 11.90
CA LEU A 48 6.08 -3.09 11.48
C LEU A 48 7.13 -2.27 12.23
N ARG A 49 6.82 -1.03 12.62
CA ARG A 49 7.72 -0.17 13.41
C ARG A 49 7.83 -0.61 14.87
N GLU A 50 6.82 -1.28 15.43
CA GLU A 50 6.86 -1.83 16.80
C GLU A 50 8.00 -2.86 17.03
N LYS A 51 8.42 -3.59 15.98
CA LYS A 51 9.52 -4.59 16.07
C LYS A 51 10.92 -3.97 15.96
N SER A 52 11.02 -2.71 15.54
CA SER A 52 12.29 -2.03 15.32
C SER A 52 12.70 -1.30 16.60
N PRO A 53 13.70 -1.77 17.39
CA PRO A 53 14.32 -0.89 18.37
C PRO A 53 14.80 0.38 17.64
N PRO A 54 14.77 1.57 18.26
CA PRO A 54 15.31 2.77 17.65
C PRO A 54 16.80 2.55 17.39
N HIS A 55 17.15 2.12 16.18
CA HIS A 55 18.53 1.82 15.84
C HIS A 55 19.32 3.14 15.80
N ARG A 56 20.15 3.32 16.83
CA ARG A 56 21.15 4.38 16.99
C ARG A 56 22.30 4.33 15.96
N ARG A 57 22.16 3.63 14.83
CA ARG A 57 23.15 3.66 13.76
C ARG A 57 22.53 4.27 12.51
N ALA A 58 22.80 5.56 12.35
CA ALA A 58 22.65 6.34 11.13
C ALA A 58 21.22 6.57 10.59
N GLY A 59 20.30 7.08 11.43
CA GLY A 59 19.25 8.05 11.05
C GLY A 59 18.49 7.85 9.72
N GLY A 60 17.96 6.65 9.47
CA GLY A 60 16.99 6.39 8.41
C GLY A 60 15.87 5.51 8.97
N GLU A 61 14.62 5.72 8.52
CA GLU A 61 13.51 4.84 8.90
C GLU A 61 13.73 3.42 8.33
N GLU A 62 13.65 2.37 9.16
CA GLU A 62 13.70 0.97 8.66
C GLU A 62 12.51 0.67 7.73
N VAL A 63 11.36 1.26 8.06
CA VAL A 63 10.08 1.08 7.37
C VAL A 63 9.47 2.45 7.05
N ARG A 64 9.17 2.68 5.77
CA ARG A 64 8.57 3.93 5.28
C ARG A 64 7.37 3.63 4.38
N GLY A 65 6.38 4.51 4.37
CA GLY A 65 5.28 4.46 3.40
C GLY A 65 5.11 5.78 2.66
N ASN A 66 4.13 5.85 1.75
CA ASN A 66 3.87 7.08 1.00
C ASN A 66 3.47 8.20 1.98
N PRO A 67 4.08 9.40 1.89
CA PRO A 67 3.54 10.57 2.54
C PRO A 67 2.24 10.97 1.83
N LYS A 68 1.19 11.27 2.60
CA LYS A 68 -0.12 11.69 2.06
C LYS A 68 -0.66 10.64 1.05
N SER A 69 -1.42 11.09 0.04
CA SER A 69 -1.96 10.26 -1.06
C SER A 69 -1.02 10.22 -2.27
N TYR A 70 0.30 10.15 -2.06
CA TYR A 70 1.28 10.05 -3.15
C TYR A 70 1.33 8.63 -3.71
N ASN A 71 0.24 8.22 -4.38
CA ASN A 71 -0.03 6.83 -4.77
C ASN A 71 -0.20 6.64 -6.30
N THR A 72 -0.12 7.72 -7.09
CA THR A 72 -0.26 7.71 -8.55
C THR A 72 1.09 7.84 -9.28
N GLU A 73 1.07 8.07 -10.59
CA GLU A 73 2.19 8.00 -11.52
C GLU A 73 3.33 9.02 -11.29
N ILE A 74 3.03 10.13 -10.62
CA ILE A 74 4.03 11.12 -10.14
C ILE A 74 4.23 11.00 -8.63
N GLY A 75 3.15 10.83 -7.88
CA GLY A 75 3.19 10.77 -6.42
C GLY A 75 4.07 9.62 -5.92
N LEU A 76 3.88 8.41 -6.47
CA LEU A 76 4.61 7.23 -6.02
C LEU A 76 6.14 7.37 -6.19
N PRO A 77 6.67 7.81 -7.35
CA PRO A 77 8.09 8.15 -7.47
C PRO A 77 8.59 9.17 -6.43
N LEU A 78 7.83 10.25 -6.20
CA LEU A 78 8.20 11.25 -5.20
C LEU A 78 8.22 10.66 -3.79
N ALA A 79 7.25 9.82 -3.44
CA ALA A 79 7.21 9.10 -2.17
C ALA A 79 8.45 8.23 -1.97
N ILE A 80 8.86 7.48 -2.99
CA ILE A 80 10.01 6.57 -2.95
C ILE A 80 11.33 7.35 -2.87
N LEU A 81 11.45 8.46 -3.61
CA LEU A 81 12.60 9.36 -3.56
C LEU A 81 12.58 10.31 -2.34
N TYR A 82 11.49 10.27 -1.57
CA TYR A 82 11.24 11.06 -0.36
C TYR A 82 11.20 12.58 -0.62
N LEU A 83 10.64 12.97 -1.75
CA LEU A 83 10.57 14.36 -2.23
C LEU A 83 9.14 14.88 -2.16
N ASP A 84 9.00 16.18 -1.97
CA ASP A 84 7.73 16.87 -2.11
C ASP A 84 7.42 17.15 -3.60
N SER A 85 6.14 17.38 -3.89
CA SER A 85 5.71 17.83 -5.22
C SER A 85 6.16 19.26 -5.50
N GLY A 86 6.51 19.54 -6.75
CA GLY A 86 6.73 20.90 -7.24
C GLY A 86 5.44 21.72 -7.38
N GLU A 87 4.28 21.11 -7.11
CA GLU A 87 2.95 21.74 -7.20
C GLU A 87 2.73 22.37 -8.57
N SER A 88 2.19 23.60 -8.63
CA SER A 88 1.97 24.37 -9.84
C SER A 88 3.22 25.10 -10.36
N SER A 89 4.36 25.05 -9.68
CA SER A 89 5.55 25.85 -10.00
C SER A 89 6.63 25.09 -10.78
N ALA A 90 6.90 25.53 -12.01
CA ALA A 90 7.94 24.94 -12.86
C ALA A 90 9.36 25.06 -12.25
N ALA A 91 9.66 26.18 -11.58
CA ALA A 91 10.95 26.37 -10.91
C ALA A 91 11.13 25.40 -9.73
N LYS A 92 10.06 25.16 -8.94
CA LYS A 92 10.08 24.11 -7.90
C LYS A 92 10.34 22.75 -8.54
N TRP A 93 9.68 22.43 -9.66
CA TRP A 93 9.90 21.17 -10.37
C TRP A 93 11.35 20.98 -10.82
N LEU A 94 11.99 22.01 -11.38
CA LEU A 94 13.41 21.90 -11.76
C LEU A 94 14.29 21.56 -10.55
N LYS A 95 14.06 22.21 -9.40
CA LYS A 95 14.75 21.89 -8.14
C LYS A 95 14.50 20.45 -7.69
N ILE A 96 13.26 19.98 -7.75
CA ILE A 96 12.87 18.59 -7.40
C ILE A 96 13.57 17.57 -8.31
N LEU A 97 13.66 17.83 -9.62
CA LEU A 97 14.31 16.91 -10.57
C LEU A 97 15.82 16.81 -10.34
N ILE A 98 16.48 17.91 -9.97
CA ILE A 98 17.89 17.91 -9.57
C ILE A 98 18.07 17.13 -8.26
N GLN A 99 17.25 17.42 -7.25
CA GLN A 99 17.27 16.70 -5.98
C GLN A 99 17.01 15.20 -6.15
N ALA A 100 16.08 14.81 -7.02
CA ALA A 100 15.81 13.44 -7.37
C ALA A 100 17.06 12.74 -7.91
N LYS A 101 17.79 13.38 -8.82
CA LYS A 101 19.04 12.83 -9.37
C LYS A 101 20.10 12.64 -8.29
N ILE A 102 20.32 13.68 -7.46
CA ILE A 102 21.31 13.65 -6.38
C ILE A 102 20.99 12.51 -5.40
N ARG A 103 19.73 12.39 -4.98
CA ARG A 103 19.30 11.32 -4.07
C ARG A 103 19.40 9.95 -4.70
N ALA A 104 19.07 9.82 -5.99
CA ALA A 104 19.17 8.55 -6.68
C ALA A 104 20.62 8.06 -6.79
N LEU A 105 21.56 8.95 -7.09
CA LEU A 105 22.97 8.59 -7.30
C LEU A 105 23.79 8.50 -6.01
N PHE A 106 23.54 9.41 -5.07
CA PHE A 106 24.39 9.58 -3.88
C PHE A 106 23.67 9.28 -2.56
N GLY A 107 22.36 9.00 -2.58
CA GLY A 107 21.60 8.62 -1.40
C GLY A 107 22.09 7.30 -0.82
N GLN A 108 22.68 7.34 0.38
CA GLN A 108 23.17 6.12 1.04
C GLN A 108 22.12 5.48 1.96
N LYS A 109 21.21 6.27 2.52
CA LYS A 109 20.18 5.79 3.46
C LYS A 109 18.86 5.55 2.73
N PHE A 110 18.38 4.32 2.80
CA PHE A 110 17.12 3.92 2.21
C PHE A 110 16.41 2.91 3.12
N PRO A 111 15.08 2.97 3.27
CA PRO A 111 14.34 2.04 4.13
C PRO A 111 14.47 0.60 3.62
N GLN A 112 14.57 -0.36 4.55
CA GLN A 112 14.60 -1.78 4.20
C GLN A 112 13.23 -2.27 3.72
N LYS A 113 12.15 -1.67 4.24
CA LYS A 113 10.77 -2.01 3.87
C LYS A 113 10.00 -0.77 3.42
N LEU A 114 9.25 -0.91 2.33
CA LEU A 114 8.33 0.11 1.84
C LEU A 114 6.89 -0.39 1.94
N VAL A 115 6.00 0.41 2.54
CA VAL A 115 4.55 0.16 2.57
C VAL A 115 3.89 1.17 1.64
N LEU A 116 3.59 0.72 0.42
CA LEU A 116 3.19 1.56 -0.69
C LEU A 116 1.69 1.47 -0.95
N GLU A 117 0.97 2.57 -0.77
CA GLU A 117 -0.35 2.74 -1.35
C GLU A 117 -0.23 2.89 -2.86
N LEU A 118 -1.00 2.08 -3.60
CA LEU A 118 -1.11 2.13 -5.05
C LEU A 118 -2.52 2.60 -5.43
N GLY A 119 -2.60 3.78 -6.03
CA GLY A 119 -3.83 4.40 -6.48
C GLY A 119 -4.14 4.01 -7.92
N VAL A 120 -5.40 3.71 -8.20
CA VAL A 120 -5.90 3.45 -9.54
C VAL A 120 -7.06 4.40 -9.79
N GLU A 121 -6.98 5.15 -10.88
CA GLU A 121 -8.02 6.06 -11.34
C GLU A 121 -8.52 5.67 -12.73
N GLU A 122 -7.66 5.15 -13.60
CA GLU A 122 -7.96 4.78 -14.98
C GLU A 122 -7.28 3.45 -15.38
N LYS A 123 -7.72 2.89 -16.51
CA LYS A 123 -7.10 1.70 -17.10
C LYS A 123 -5.64 1.97 -17.46
N GLY A 124 -4.74 1.11 -16.98
CA GLY A 124 -3.31 1.16 -17.22
C GLY A 124 -2.49 1.73 -16.05
N ASP A 125 -3.13 2.27 -15.02
CA ASP A 125 -2.45 2.83 -13.86
C ASP A 125 -1.63 1.79 -13.10
N MET A 126 -2.25 0.65 -12.74
CA MET A 126 -1.55 -0.42 -12.04
C MET A 126 -0.41 -0.98 -12.89
N LYS A 127 -0.61 -1.11 -14.21
CA LYS A 127 0.47 -1.50 -15.14
C LYS A 127 1.64 -0.50 -15.09
N TYR A 128 1.36 0.80 -15.03
CA TYR A 128 2.39 1.82 -14.93
C TYR A 128 3.14 1.73 -13.60
N LEU A 129 2.41 1.62 -12.48
CA LEU A 129 2.96 1.55 -11.12
C LEU A 129 3.81 0.29 -10.92
N LEU A 130 3.31 -0.89 -11.32
CA LEU A 130 4.04 -2.16 -11.28
C LEU A 130 5.23 -2.21 -12.24
N GLY A 131 5.23 -1.36 -13.27
CA GLY A 131 6.42 -1.11 -14.09
C GLY A 131 7.56 -0.40 -13.34
N MET A 132 7.33 0.05 -12.11
CA MET A 132 8.31 0.68 -11.22
C MET A 132 8.57 -0.15 -9.96
N VAL A 133 7.50 -0.60 -9.29
CA VAL A 133 7.57 -1.33 -8.03
C VAL A 133 7.19 -2.79 -8.22
N GLN A 134 7.87 -3.68 -7.48
CA GLN A 134 7.57 -5.12 -7.49
C GLN A 134 7.24 -5.56 -6.05
N PRO A 135 5.95 -5.48 -5.64
CA PRO A 135 5.52 -5.88 -4.31
C PRO A 135 5.67 -7.38 -4.08
N ARG A 136 6.08 -7.77 -2.87
CA ARG A 136 6.09 -9.17 -2.42
C ARG A 136 4.88 -9.50 -1.54
N VAL A 137 4.24 -8.48 -0.99
CA VAL A 137 2.95 -8.58 -0.31
C VAL A 137 2.02 -7.56 -0.94
N ALA A 138 0.77 -7.93 -1.21
CA ALA A 138 -0.29 -6.98 -1.54
C ALA A 138 -1.49 -7.17 -0.62
N ILE A 139 -2.09 -6.06 -0.20
CA ILE A 139 -3.32 -6.01 0.57
C ILE A 139 -4.37 -5.33 -0.30
N ILE A 140 -5.48 -6.00 -0.55
CA ILE A 140 -6.61 -5.46 -1.31
C ILE A 140 -7.80 -5.26 -0.37
N THR A 141 -8.21 -4.00 -0.17
CA THR A 141 -9.19 -3.61 0.86
C THR A 141 -10.64 -3.78 0.42
N ASN A 142 -11.02 -3.30 -0.76
CA ASN A 142 -12.36 -3.41 -1.35
C ASN A 142 -12.35 -3.00 -2.83
N ILE A 143 -13.41 -3.35 -3.55
CA ILE A 143 -13.72 -2.91 -4.92
C ILE A 143 -15.13 -2.30 -4.92
N GLU A 144 -15.16 -0.98 -4.91
CA GLU A 144 -16.38 -0.17 -5.00
C GLU A 144 -16.23 0.86 -6.13
N GLY A 145 -17.33 1.12 -6.85
CA GLY A 145 -17.38 2.25 -7.78
C GLY A 145 -17.44 3.57 -7.00
N SER A 146 -16.76 4.62 -7.49
CA SER A 146 -16.91 5.95 -6.92
C SER A 146 -18.11 6.66 -7.56
N TYR A 147 -19.03 7.17 -6.75
CA TYR A 147 -20.14 8.01 -7.23
C TYR A 147 -19.68 9.43 -7.62
N THR A 148 -18.47 9.83 -7.22
CA THR A 148 -18.17 11.25 -7.05
C THR A 148 -16.95 11.79 -7.79
N TYR A 149 -15.94 11.00 -8.19
CA TYR A 149 -14.71 11.62 -8.77
C TYR A 149 -13.90 10.80 -9.79
N SER A 150 -14.35 9.64 -10.25
CA SER A 150 -13.65 8.90 -11.31
C SER A 150 -14.62 8.30 -12.31
N ASN A 151 -14.44 8.60 -13.60
CA ASN A 151 -15.17 7.95 -14.71
C ASN A 151 -14.83 6.45 -14.87
N SER A 152 -13.99 5.88 -14.00
CA SER A 152 -13.67 4.47 -14.03
C SER A 152 -14.86 3.64 -13.58
N SER A 153 -15.31 2.78 -14.49
CA SER A 153 -16.29 1.77 -14.16
C SER A 153 -15.70 0.78 -13.16
N LEU A 154 -16.57 0.11 -12.41
CA LEU A 154 -16.17 -0.90 -11.43
C LEU A 154 -15.30 -2.00 -12.07
N GLU A 155 -15.54 -2.31 -13.34
CA GLU A 155 -14.78 -3.29 -14.12
C GLU A 155 -13.33 -2.83 -14.35
N VAL A 156 -13.10 -1.53 -14.53
CA VAL A 156 -11.73 -0.97 -14.65
C VAL A 156 -10.97 -1.18 -13.35
N ILE A 157 -11.57 -0.81 -12.21
CA ILE A 157 -10.93 -0.98 -10.89
C ILE A 157 -10.63 -2.45 -10.64
N GLN A 158 -11.61 -3.33 -10.88
CA GLN A 158 -11.42 -4.78 -10.71
C GLN A 158 -10.30 -5.32 -11.61
N GLY A 159 -10.23 -4.89 -12.87
CA GLY A 159 -9.17 -5.30 -13.80
C GLY A 159 -7.77 -4.85 -13.36
N GLU A 160 -7.65 -3.62 -12.84
CA GLU A 160 -6.38 -3.10 -12.35
C GLU A 160 -5.93 -3.79 -11.05
N LEU A 161 -6.86 -4.07 -10.11
CA LEU A 161 -6.54 -4.82 -8.89
C LEU A 161 -6.26 -6.31 -9.17
N LYS A 162 -6.91 -6.89 -10.19
CA LYS A 162 -6.57 -8.22 -10.70
C LYS A 162 -5.12 -8.27 -11.18
N LEU A 163 -4.67 -7.26 -11.93
CA LEU A 163 -3.28 -7.17 -12.37
C LEU A 163 -2.30 -7.12 -11.19
N LEU A 164 -2.65 -6.41 -10.10
CA LEU A 164 -1.85 -6.43 -8.88
C LEU A 164 -1.76 -7.84 -8.28
N ALA A 165 -2.89 -8.52 -8.14
CA ALA A 165 -2.95 -9.88 -7.59
C ALA A 165 -2.11 -10.89 -8.39
N GLU A 166 -2.17 -10.82 -9.73
CA GLU A 166 -1.42 -11.68 -10.66
C GLU A 166 0.11 -11.46 -10.57
N GLN A 167 0.55 -10.25 -10.23
CA GLN A 167 1.98 -9.87 -10.22
C GLN A 167 2.70 -10.17 -8.90
N ILE A 168 1.97 -10.61 -7.86
CA ILE A 168 2.61 -11.03 -6.62
C ILE A 168 3.32 -12.38 -6.86
N PRO A 169 4.62 -12.50 -6.52
CA PRO A 169 5.37 -13.73 -6.78
C PRO A 169 4.84 -14.89 -5.93
N ALA A 170 5.05 -16.13 -6.38
CA ALA A 170 4.59 -17.34 -5.69
C ALA A 170 5.11 -17.48 -4.24
N ASN A 171 6.27 -16.89 -3.94
CA ASN A 171 6.84 -16.82 -2.59
C ASN A 171 6.44 -15.56 -1.80
N GLY A 172 5.41 -14.86 -2.27
CA GLY A 172 4.78 -13.69 -1.67
C GLY A 172 3.42 -14.01 -1.06
N TYR A 173 2.73 -12.96 -0.60
CA TYR A 173 1.42 -13.06 0.04
C TYR A 173 0.42 -12.08 -0.58
N LEU A 174 -0.80 -12.55 -0.82
CA LEU A 174 -1.94 -11.73 -1.23
C LEU A 174 -2.98 -11.74 -0.11
N LEU A 175 -3.17 -10.59 0.53
CA LEU A 175 -4.14 -10.40 1.61
C LEU A 175 -5.42 -9.79 1.03
N LEU A 176 -6.54 -10.47 1.21
CA LEU A 176 -7.82 -10.12 0.59
C LEU A 176 -8.90 -9.89 1.64
N ASN A 177 -9.66 -8.81 1.51
CA ASN A 177 -10.86 -8.63 2.31
C ASN A 177 -11.93 -9.69 1.91
N ASN A 178 -12.24 -10.61 2.82
CA ASN A 178 -13.22 -11.67 2.60
C ASN A 178 -14.66 -11.16 2.53
N ASP A 179 -14.92 -9.97 3.07
CA ASP A 179 -16.27 -9.38 3.10
C ASP A 179 -16.67 -8.74 1.77
N ASP A 180 -15.77 -8.70 0.78
CA ASP A 180 -16.00 -8.22 -0.57
C ASP A 180 -15.76 -9.35 -1.56
N GLU A 181 -16.84 -9.88 -2.17
CA GLU A 181 -16.77 -11.04 -3.06
C GLU A 181 -15.89 -10.77 -4.28
N ARG A 182 -15.86 -9.54 -4.81
CA ARG A 182 -15.01 -9.19 -5.97
C ARG A 182 -13.53 -9.24 -5.61
N VAL A 183 -13.19 -8.81 -4.39
CA VAL A 183 -11.84 -8.90 -3.86
C VAL A 183 -11.45 -10.35 -3.61
N LYS A 184 -12.34 -11.12 -2.99
CA LYS A 184 -12.14 -12.55 -2.73
C LYS A 184 -11.88 -13.35 -4.01
N GLU A 185 -12.60 -13.05 -5.10
CA GLU A 185 -12.39 -13.68 -6.40
C GLU A 185 -10.98 -13.48 -6.98
N LEU A 186 -10.30 -12.38 -6.63
CA LEU A 186 -8.92 -12.13 -7.08
C LEU A 186 -7.94 -13.20 -6.57
N GLY A 187 -8.27 -13.89 -5.48
CA GLY A 187 -7.46 -15.00 -4.96
C GLY A 187 -7.31 -16.17 -5.93
N LYS A 188 -8.26 -16.32 -6.88
CA LYS A 188 -8.20 -17.36 -7.92
C LYS A 188 -7.18 -17.05 -9.03
N MET A 189 -6.66 -15.83 -9.08
CA MET A 189 -5.83 -15.31 -10.19
C MET A 189 -4.34 -15.25 -9.83
N THR A 190 -3.96 -15.62 -8.60
CA THR A 190 -2.57 -15.49 -8.12
C THR A 190 -1.92 -16.85 -7.87
N GLN A 191 -0.58 -16.88 -7.96
CA GLN A 191 0.24 -18.00 -7.48
C GLN A 191 0.78 -17.75 -6.06
N ALA A 192 0.59 -16.55 -5.53
CA ALA A 192 1.01 -16.19 -4.18
C ALA A 192 0.17 -16.92 -3.12
N LYS A 193 0.66 -16.96 -1.89
CA LYS A 193 -0.12 -17.46 -0.76
C LYS A 193 -1.26 -16.47 -0.47
N VAL A 194 -2.50 -16.91 -0.62
CA VAL A 194 -3.69 -16.10 -0.31
C VAL A 194 -4.01 -16.21 1.18
N ILE A 195 -4.25 -15.08 1.83
CA ILE A 195 -4.79 -15.02 3.20
C ILE A 195 -5.93 -14.02 3.23
N THR A 196 -7.08 -14.45 3.69
CA THR A 196 -8.28 -13.62 3.75
C THR A 196 -8.46 -13.01 5.14
N PHE A 197 -8.98 -11.79 5.20
CA PHE A 197 -9.34 -11.12 6.46
C PHE A 197 -10.76 -10.56 6.39
N GLY A 198 -11.50 -10.56 7.49
CA GLY A 198 -12.86 -10.01 7.49
C GLY A 198 -13.69 -10.35 8.73
N PHE A 199 -14.99 -10.08 8.65
CA PHE A 199 -15.98 -10.43 9.67
C PHE A 199 -16.75 -11.70 9.33
N SER A 200 -16.91 -11.97 8.04
CA SER A 200 -17.69 -13.09 7.52
C SER A 200 -17.05 -14.44 7.85
N GLU A 201 -17.89 -15.48 7.89
CA GLU A 201 -17.42 -16.85 8.01
C GLU A 201 -16.53 -17.23 6.81
N GLY A 202 -15.57 -18.12 7.04
CA GLY A 202 -14.61 -18.54 6.02
C GLY A 202 -13.39 -17.62 5.83
N ALA A 203 -13.32 -16.45 6.49
CA ALA A 203 -12.09 -15.65 6.52
C ALA A 203 -11.01 -16.34 7.36
N ASP A 204 -9.77 -16.40 6.87
CA ASP A 204 -8.62 -16.98 7.59
C ASP A 204 -8.29 -16.18 8.87
N ALA A 205 -8.36 -14.85 8.76
CA ALA A 205 -8.21 -13.90 9.86
C ALA A 205 -9.54 -13.20 10.14
N ARG A 206 -10.13 -13.45 11.31
CA ARG A 206 -11.52 -13.06 11.59
C ARG A 206 -11.65 -12.22 12.85
N ALA A 207 -12.50 -11.20 12.80
CA ALA A 207 -12.99 -10.49 13.99
C ALA A 207 -14.35 -11.03 14.41
N GLN A 208 -14.48 -11.42 15.69
CA GLN A 208 -15.71 -11.91 16.31
C GLN A 208 -16.05 -11.11 17.56
N ASN A 209 -17.27 -11.31 18.09
CA ASN A 209 -17.72 -10.74 19.37
C ASN A 209 -17.51 -9.22 19.47
N LEU A 210 -17.77 -8.51 18.36
CA LEU A 210 -17.59 -7.07 18.28
C LEU A 210 -18.50 -6.36 19.28
N LYS A 211 -17.90 -5.55 20.16
CA LYS A 211 -18.58 -4.64 21.07
C LYS A 211 -18.08 -3.22 20.83
N THR A 212 -18.98 -2.26 20.94
CA THR A 212 -18.67 -0.83 20.86
C THR A 212 -19.08 -0.17 22.16
N ASP A 213 -18.18 0.60 22.76
CA ASP A 213 -18.41 1.37 23.99
C ASP A 213 -17.90 2.81 23.81
N ALA A 214 -17.96 3.64 24.85
CA ALA A 214 -17.49 5.03 24.79
C ALA A 214 -15.97 5.19 24.61
N GLU A 215 -15.19 4.12 24.82
CA GLU A 215 -13.73 4.12 24.68
C GLU A 215 -13.26 3.56 23.31
N GLY A 216 -14.18 3.05 22.49
CA GLY A 216 -13.92 2.57 21.15
C GLY A 216 -14.58 1.22 20.84
N GLN A 217 -13.84 0.33 20.20
CA GLN A 217 -14.33 -0.99 19.78
C GLN A 217 -13.45 -2.11 20.33
N SER A 218 -14.07 -3.17 20.83
CA SER A 218 -13.39 -4.40 21.24
C SER A 218 -13.90 -5.59 20.44
N PHE A 219 -13.01 -6.53 20.15
CA PHE A 219 -13.31 -7.73 19.35
C PHE A 219 -12.32 -8.84 19.67
N ASP A 220 -12.73 -10.07 19.39
CA ASP A 220 -11.85 -11.22 19.39
C ASP A 220 -11.25 -11.40 18.00
N PHE A 221 -9.93 -11.25 17.88
CA PHE A 221 -9.18 -11.55 16.66
C PHE A 221 -8.76 -13.01 16.66
N ILE A 222 -9.11 -13.73 15.59
CA ILE A 222 -8.79 -15.14 15.41
C ILE A 222 -7.98 -15.30 14.14
N PHE A 223 -6.79 -15.87 14.24
CA PHE A 223 -5.92 -16.15 13.10
C PHE A 223 -4.96 -17.29 13.45
N ASP A 224 -4.77 -18.26 12.55
CA ASP A 224 -3.84 -19.39 12.74
C ASP A 224 -4.08 -20.16 14.05
N GLY A 225 -5.36 -20.46 14.35
CA GLY A 225 -5.79 -21.17 15.56
C GLY A 225 -5.64 -20.38 16.87
N LYS A 226 -5.12 -19.15 16.82
CA LYS A 226 -4.92 -18.29 18.00
C LYS A 226 -6.03 -17.27 18.11
N LYS A 227 -6.44 -17.01 19.36
CA LYS A 227 -7.42 -15.98 19.72
C LYS A 227 -6.73 -14.88 20.54
N GLU A 228 -6.93 -13.63 20.15
CA GLU A 228 -6.44 -12.43 20.84
C GLU A 228 -7.61 -11.48 21.07
N SER A 229 -7.88 -11.07 22.31
CA SER A 229 -8.87 -10.02 22.59
C SER A 229 -8.24 -8.64 22.39
N VAL A 230 -8.84 -7.84 21.50
CA VAL A 230 -8.29 -6.57 21.02
C VAL A 230 -9.24 -5.43 21.38
N LYS A 231 -8.69 -4.28 21.79
CA LYS A 231 -9.42 -3.02 21.91
C LYS A 231 -8.75 -1.94 21.06
N ILE A 232 -9.51 -1.27 20.20
CA ILE A 232 -9.06 -0.11 19.42
C ILE A 232 -9.84 1.13 19.84
N LYS A 233 -9.13 2.26 20.03
CA LYS A 233 -9.72 3.57 20.36
C LYS A 233 -10.21 4.31 19.11
N LYS A 234 -10.90 3.60 18.21
CA LYS A 234 -11.45 4.12 16.95
C LYS A 234 -12.79 3.45 16.65
N TYR A 235 -13.66 4.15 15.94
CA TYR A 235 -15.00 3.69 15.59
C TYR A 235 -15.14 3.43 14.10
N GLY A 236 -15.70 2.28 13.74
CA GLY A 236 -15.97 1.86 12.38
C GLY A 236 -15.28 0.54 12.03
N ARG A 237 -16.03 -0.36 11.38
CA ARG A 237 -15.52 -1.67 10.93
C ARG A 237 -14.29 -1.58 10.04
N HIS A 238 -14.16 -0.51 9.27
CA HIS A 238 -12.99 -0.28 8.41
C HIS A 238 -11.67 -0.15 9.21
N PHE A 239 -11.71 0.38 10.45
CA PHE A 239 -10.52 0.40 11.31
C PHE A 239 -10.14 -0.98 11.83
N ILE A 240 -11.13 -1.83 12.14
CA ILE A 240 -10.89 -3.23 12.56
C ILE A 240 -10.34 -4.04 11.38
N SER A 241 -10.94 -3.89 10.20
CA SER A 241 -10.48 -4.51 8.95
C SER A 241 -9.02 -4.12 8.63
N ALA A 242 -8.70 -2.81 8.69
CA ALA A 242 -7.33 -2.31 8.52
C ALA A 242 -6.35 -2.85 9.58
N TRP A 243 -6.79 -2.95 10.84
CA TRP A 243 -6.00 -3.53 11.92
C TRP A 243 -5.70 -5.01 11.66
N MET A 244 -6.71 -5.80 11.24
CA MET A 244 -6.54 -7.23 10.94
C MET A 244 -5.56 -7.43 9.79
N ALA A 245 -5.74 -6.71 8.67
CA ALA A 245 -4.84 -6.79 7.54
C ALA A 245 -3.38 -6.48 7.94
N ALA A 246 -3.17 -5.48 8.80
CA ALA A 246 -1.86 -5.14 9.32
C ALA A 246 -1.28 -6.20 10.28
N LYS A 247 -2.10 -6.77 11.17
CA LYS A 247 -1.70 -7.83 12.10
C LYS A 247 -1.29 -9.10 11.35
N VAL A 248 -2.05 -9.49 10.33
CA VAL A 248 -1.72 -10.62 9.43
C VAL A 248 -0.43 -10.32 8.68
N THR A 249 -0.30 -9.12 8.10
CA THR A 249 0.94 -8.70 7.40
C THR A 249 2.16 -8.83 8.30
N LYS A 250 2.09 -8.40 9.56
CA LYS A 250 3.20 -8.56 10.53
C LYS A 250 3.52 -10.02 10.85
N SER A 251 2.53 -10.91 10.76
CA SER A 251 2.68 -12.33 11.13
C SER A 251 3.32 -13.16 10.03
N VAL A 252 3.19 -12.75 8.76
CA VAL A 252 3.76 -13.44 7.60
C VAL A 252 5.12 -12.91 7.14
N LEU A 253 5.63 -11.88 7.82
CA LEU A 253 6.92 -11.22 7.58
C LEU A 253 7.89 -11.51 8.73
#